data_AF-A0A963LMB5-F1
#
_entry.id   AF-A0A963LMB5-F1
#
_cell.length_a   1.000
_cell.length_b   1.000
_cell.length_c   1.000
_cell.angle_alpha   90.00
_cell.angle_beta   90.00
_cell.angle_gamma   90.00
#
_symmetry.space_group_name_H-M   'P 1'
#
loop_
_entity.id
_entity.type
_entity.pdbx_description
1 polymer ?
#
loop_
_entity_poly.entity_id
_entity_poly.type
_entity_poly.pdbx_seq_one_letter_code
_entity_poly.pdbx_strand_id
1 'polypeptide(L)'
;MQLAAGQLAQHLSRGLRGLYTLHGDEPLLIQEAADTIRAAARAAGFTERTAHTVAGAHFDWSEVLAAGGSLSLFADKQIVEIRIPTGKPGKDGSAAIQQLCEQGQGNDDLLTLVILPRLDKATRSGAWFGALERHGVSIAIEPIERSALPQWLAQRLAQQDQRVKPGVEGQRSLQFFADRVEGNLLAAHQEIQKLA
;
A
#
# COMPACT_ATOMS: atom_id res chain seq x y z
N MET A 1 2.55 -9.70 -10.50
CA MET A 1 3.77 -10.09 -9.75
C MET A 1 3.56 -9.87 -8.27
N GLN A 2 4.02 -10.75 -7.38
CA GLN A 2 3.99 -10.50 -5.93
C GLN A 2 5.36 -9.96 -5.46
N LEU A 3 5.36 -8.88 -4.68
CA LEU A 3 6.53 -8.20 -4.15
C LEU A 3 6.45 -8.13 -2.62
N ALA A 4 7.57 -8.37 -1.94
CA ALA A 4 7.65 -8.15 -0.49
C ALA A 4 7.69 -6.65 -0.19
N ALA A 5 7.03 -6.19 0.88
CA ALA A 5 6.97 -4.77 1.25
C ALA A 5 8.35 -4.10 1.34
N GLY A 6 9.35 -4.79 1.91
CA GLY A 6 10.72 -4.27 2.00
C GLY A 6 11.44 -4.06 0.67
N GLN A 7 10.96 -4.66 -0.43
CA GLN A 7 11.53 -4.49 -1.76
C GLN A 7 10.87 -3.37 -2.57
N LEU A 8 9.82 -2.72 -2.02
CA LEU A 8 9.05 -1.69 -2.72
C LEU A 8 9.91 -0.52 -3.18
N ALA A 9 10.75 0.03 -2.30
CA ALA A 9 11.61 1.16 -2.65
C ALA A 9 12.60 0.83 -3.78
N GLN A 10 13.21 -0.36 -3.74
CA GLN A 10 14.11 -0.83 -4.80
C GLN A 10 13.37 -1.11 -6.11
N HIS A 11 12.13 -1.58 -6.04
CA HIS A 11 11.30 -1.77 -7.21
C HIS A 11 10.97 -0.44 -7.88
N LEU A 12 10.53 0.56 -7.11
CA LEU A 12 10.17 1.88 -7.62
C LEU A 12 11.37 2.63 -8.23
N SER A 13 12.58 2.43 -7.69
CA SER A 13 13.79 3.04 -8.28
C SER A 13 14.19 2.44 -9.63
N ARG A 14 13.74 1.21 -9.94
CA ARG A 14 13.95 0.57 -11.25
C ARG A 14 12.89 0.94 -12.28
N GLY A 15 11.76 1.49 -11.84
CA GLY A 15 10.67 1.93 -12.69
C GLY A 15 9.31 1.78 -12.02
N LEU A 16 8.44 2.76 -12.29
CA LEU A 16 7.05 2.75 -11.84
C LEU A 16 6.20 1.86 -12.75
N ARG A 17 5.21 1.16 -12.18
CA ARG A 17 4.21 0.37 -12.90
C ARG A 17 2.85 1.08 -12.83
N GLY A 18 2.02 0.89 -13.85
CA GLY A 18 0.68 1.50 -13.90
C GLY A 18 -0.33 0.91 -12.92
N LEU A 19 -0.02 -0.20 -12.24
CA LEU A 19 -0.94 -0.84 -11.30
C LEU A 19 -0.20 -1.42 -10.08
N TYR A 20 -0.62 -0.98 -8.90
CA TYR A 20 -0.18 -1.48 -7.60
C TYR A 20 -1.36 -1.95 -6.76
N THR A 21 -1.21 -3.06 -6.06
CA THR A 21 -2.18 -3.57 -5.09
C THR A 21 -1.49 -3.74 -3.74
N LEU A 22 -1.98 -3.05 -2.72
CA LEU A 22 -1.55 -3.20 -1.33
C LEU A 22 -2.62 -3.99 -0.59
N HIS A 23 -2.22 -5.04 0.12
CA HIS A 23 -3.15 -5.78 0.96
C HIS A 23 -2.52 -6.24 2.28
N GLY A 24 -3.20 -6.04 3.39
CA GLY A 24 -2.70 -6.38 4.71
C GLY A 24 -3.59 -5.86 5.83
N ASP A 25 -3.25 -6.22 7.06
CA ASP A 25 -3.99 -5.77 8.25
C ASP A 25 -3.25 -4.70 9.07
N GLU A 26 -2.02 -4.34 8.67
CA GLU A 26 -1.18 -3.40 9.40
C GLU A 26 -1.31 -1.97 8.80
N PRO A 27 -2.10 -1.06 9.41
CA PRO A 27 -2.49 0.19 8.77
C PRO A 27 -1.30 1.14 8.53
N LEU A 28 -0.36 1.19 9.46
CA LEU A 28 0.84 2.03 9.33
C LEU A 28 1.65 1.63 8.09
N LEU A 29 1.94 0.33 7.96
CA LEU A 29 2.75 -0.17 6.85
C LEU A 29 2.05 -0.01 5.51
N ILE A 30 0.72 -0.19 5.46
CA ILE A 30 -0.08 0.09 4.26
C ILE A 30 0.00 1.56 3.88
N GLN A 31 -0.14 2.45 4.86
CA GLN A 31 -0.05 3.89 4.61
C GLN A 31 1.33 4.27 4.07
N GLU A 32 2.41 3.79 4.69
CA GLU A 32 3.78 4.07 4.25
C GLU A 32 4.07 3.52 2.85
N ALA A 33 3.61 2.31 2.54
CA ALA A 33 3.75 1.75 1.21
C ALA A 33 2.99 2.59 0.17
N ALA A 34 1.76 2.99 0.49
CA ALA A 34 0.96 3.86 -0.37
C ALA A 34 1.61 5.24 -0.56
N ASP A 35 2.15 5.82 0.51
CA ASP A 35 2.89 7.10 0.48
C ASP A 35 4.14 6.99 -0.39
N THR A 36 4.87 5.88 -0.29
CA THR A 36 6.07 5.61 -1.12
C THR A 36 5.73 5.53 -2.60
N ILE A 37 4.65 4.81 -2.95
CA ILE A 37 4.17 4.71 -4.35
C ILE A 37 3.72 6.09 -4.85
N ARG A 38 2.95 6.84 -4.04
CA ARG A 38 2.51 8.19 -4.38
C ARG A 38 3.68 9.16 -4.59
N ALA A 39 4.71 9.08 -3.75
CA ALA A 39 5.90 9.91 -3.89
C ALA A 39 6.65 9.60 -5.20
N ALA A 40 6.81 8.31 -5.52
CA ALA A 40 7.41 7.89 -6.79
C ALA A 40 6.57 8.31 -8.01
N ALA A 41 5.24 8.20 -7.92
CA ALA A 41 4.32 8.66 -8.95
C ALA A 41 4.43 10.17 -9.17
N ARG A 42 4.41 10.98 -8.11
CA ARG A 42 4.59 12.43 -8.22
C ARG A 42 5.93 12.81 -8.85
N ALA A 43 7.00 12.11 -8.48
CA ALA A 43 8.32 12.30 -9.11
C ALA A 43 8.32 11.93 -10.61
N ALA A 44 7.43 11.03 -11.04
CA ALA A 44 7.22 10.65 -12.44
C ALA A 44 6.19 11.53 -13.19
N GLY A 45 5.73 12.63 -12.58
CA GLY A 45 4.84 13.61 -13.19
C GLY A 45 3.34 13.40 -12.95
N PHE A 46 2.96 12.46 -12.07
CA PHE A 46 1.56 12.26 -11.67
C PHE A 46 1.13 13.37 -10.69
N THR A 47 0.41 14.36 -11.20
CA THR A 47 -0.02 15.55 -10.44
C THR A 47 -1.43 15.40 -9.88
N GLU A 48 -2.31 14.68 -10.57
CA GLU A 48 -3.69 14.49 -10.18
C GLU A 48 -3.91 13.21 -9.36
N ARG A 49 -4.88 13.26 -8.44
CA ARG A 49 -5.25 12.10 -7.61
C ARG A 49 -6.74 12.09 -7.29
N THR A 50 -7.41 11.01 -7.70
CA THR A 50 -8.77 10.68 -7.26
C THR A 50 -8.71 9.51 -6.28
N ALA A 51 -9.52 9.55 -5.23
CA ALA A 51 -9.55 8.51 -4.21
C ALA A 51 -10.98 8.08 -3.94
N HIS A 52 -11.24 6.80 -4.14
CA HIS A 52 -12.55 6.18 -4.02
C HIS A 52 -12.52 5.14 -2.91
N THR A 53 -13.43 5.26 -1.93
CA THR A 53 -13.58 4.27 -0.87
C THR A 53 -14.90 3.53 -1.05
N VAL A 54 -14.80 2.24 -1.32
CA VAL A 54 -15.95 1.36 -1.52
C VAL A 54 -16.69 1.20 -0.20
N ALA A 55 -17.87 1.82 -0.11
CA ALA A 55 -18.73 1.78 1.06
C ALA A 55 -20.13 1.30 0.67
N GLY A 56 -20.62 0.24 1.34
CA GLY A 56 -21.94 -0.33 1.09
C GLY A 56 -22.04 -1.14 -0.20
N ALA A 57 -23.24 -1.67 -0.46
CA ALA A 57 -23.53 -2.52 -1.62
C ALA A 57 -23.75 -1.74 -2.93
N HIS A 58 -23.98 -0.42 -2.84
CA HIS A 58 -24.35 0.45 -3.98
C HIS A 58 -23.24 1.45 -4.33
N PHE A 59 -21.98 1.10 -4.05
CA PHE A 59 -20.87 1.95 -4.45
C PHE A 59 -20.85 2.11 -5.98
N ASP A 60 -20.75 3.35 -6.44
CA ASP A 60 -20.79 3.67 -7.86
C ASP A 60 -19.42 3.45 -8.52
N TRP A 61 -19.28 2.28 -9.15
CA TRP A 61 -18.08 1.93 -9.90
C TRP A 61 -17.93 2.70 -11.21
N SER A 62 -18.97 3.38 -11.69
CA SER A 62 -18.89 4.17 -12.92
C SER A 62 -17.98 5.38 -12.75
N GLU A 63 -17.94 6.00 -11.56
CA GLU A 63 -17.02 7.10 -11.26
C GLU A 63 -15.56 6.64 -11.31
N VAL A 64 -15.25 5.44 -10.81
CA VAL A 64 -13.90 4.88 -10.83
C VAL A 64 -13.46 4.58 -12.26
N LEU A 65 -14.35 3.99 -13.06
CA LEU A 65 -14.09 3.71 -14.48
C LEU A 65 -13.94 5.01 -15.28
N ALA A 66 -14.71 6.05 -14.98
CA ALA A 66 -14.61 7.35 -15.61
C ALA A 66 -13.27 8.02 -15.28
N ALA A 67 -12.81 7.94 -14.02
CA ALA A 67 -11.49 8.44 -13.63
C ALA A 67 -10.37 7.69 -14.38
N GLY A 68 -10.46 6.36 -14.51
CA GLY A 68 -9.49 5.57 -15.28
C GLY A 68 -9.52 5.81 -16.80
N GLY A 69 -10.68 6.19 -17.36
CA GLY A 69 -10.87 6.42 -18.79
C GLY A 69 -10.69 7.87 -19.26
N SER A 70 -10.71 8.84 -18.35
CA SER A 70 -10.59 10.27 -18.65
C SER A 70 -9.13 10.67 -18.88
N LEU A 71 -8.53 10.19 -19.96
CA LEU A 71 -7.18 10.59 -20.35
C LEU A 71 -7.23 11.16 -21.77
N SER A 72 -7.38 12.49 -21.82
CA SER A 72 -7.04 13.26 -23.02
C SER A 72 -5.57 13.03 -23.36
N LEU A 73 -5.19 13.08 -24.64
CA LEU A 73 -3.78 13.08 -25.08
C LEU A 73 -2.96 14.24 -24.49
N PHE A 74 -3.64 15.20 -23.86
CA PHE A 74 -3.07 16.35 -23.15
C PHE A 74 -3.43 16.37 -21.66
N ALA A 75 -4.07 15.32 -21.13
CA ALA A 75 -4.42 15.25 -19.72
C ALA A 75 -3.18 15.00 -18.88
N ASP A 76 -3.14 15.63 -17.72
CA ASP A 76 -2.11 15.37 -16.72
C ASP A 76 -2.16 13.91 -16.26
N LYS A 77 -0.99 13.35 -15.97
CA LYS A 77 -0.89 12.00 -15.41
C LYS A 77 -1.61 11.93 -14.08
N GLN A 78 -2.40 10.89 -13.86
CA GLN A 78 -3.30 10.80 -12.70
C GLN A 78 -3.16 9.49 -11.93
N ILE A 79 -3.41 9.59 -10.62
CA ILE A 79 -3.47 8.46 -9.70
C ILE A 79 -4.94 8.18 -9.37
N VAL A 80 -5.41 6.96 -9.66
CA VAL A 80 -6.73 6.47 -9.23
C VAL A 80 -6.52 5.53 -8.04
N GLU A 81 -6.89 5.98 -6.85
CA GLU A 81 -6.86 5.17 -5.63
C GLU A 81 -8.22 4.52 -5.36
N ILE A 82 -8.21 3.20 -5.12
CA ILE A 82 -9.41 2.43 -4.79
C ILE A 82 -9.18 1.74 -3.45
N ARG A 83 -9.98 2.07 -2.45
CA ARG A 83 -9.95 1.44 -1.11
C ARG A 83 -11.15 0.54 -0.97
N ILE A 84 -10.94 -0.72 -0.62
CA ILE A 84 -12.02 -1.70 -0.41
C ILE A 84 -11.91 -2.26 1.00
N PRO A 85 -12.44 -1.57 2.03
CA PRO A 85 -12.27 -1.96 3.43
C PRO A 85 -12.76 -3.37 3.76
N THR A 86 -13.76 -3.87 3.03
CA THR A 86 -14.31 -5.23 3.22
C THR A 86 -13.50 -6.32 2.52
N GLY A 87 -12.54 -5.95 1.67
CA GLY A 87 -11.84 -6.86 0.75
C GLY A 87 -12.72 -7.45 -0.35
N LYS A 88 -14.00 -7.06 -0.42
CA LYS A 88 -15.00 -7.64 -1.31
C LYS A 88 -15.58 -6.55 -2.22
N PRO A 89 -15.14 -6.47 -3.49
CA PRO A 89 -15.67 -5.50 -4.45
C PRO A 89 -17.11 -5.81 -4.93
N GLY A 90 -17.65 -6.99 -4.61
CA GLY A 90 -18.93 -7.44 -5.15
C GLY A 90 -18.85 -7.81 -6.64
N LYS A 91 -19.99 -8.07 -7.26
CA LYS A 91 -20.07 -8.49 -8.68
C LYS A 91 -19.67 -7.34 -9.61
N ASP A 92 -20.27 -6.18 -9.41
CA ASP A 92 -20.04 -5.00 -10.26
C ASP A 92 -18.61 -4.49 -10.10
N GLY A 93 -18.10 -4.45 -8.88
CA GLY A 93 -16.71 -4.08 -8.63
C GLY A 93 -15.69 -5.07 -9.16
N SER A 94 -16.00 -6.37 -9.13
CA SER A 94 -15.13 -7.38 -9.75
C SER A 94 -15.00 -7.17 -11.25
N ALA A 95 -16.08 -6.78 -11.93
CA ALA A 95 -16.06 -6.45 -13.36
C ALA A 95 -15.33 -5.13 -13.62
N ALA A 96 -15.61 -4.09 -12.83
CA ALA A 96 -14.98 -2.78 -12.95
C ALA A 96 -13.46 -2.85 -12.75
N ILE A 97 -12.97 -3.59 -11.75
CA ILE A 97 -11.53 -3.77 -11.51
C ILE A 97 -10.86 -4.45 -12.70
N GLN A 98 -11.49 -5.48 -13.29
CA GLN A 98 -10.93 -6.15 -14.47
C GLN A 98 -10.84 -5.18 -15.66
N GLN A 99 -11.90 -4.40 -15.89
CA GLN A 99 -11.93 -3.38 -16.94
C GLN A 99 -10.85 -2.31 -16.71
N LEU A 100 -10.64 -1.85 -15.47
CA LEU A 100 -9.55 -0.92 -15.13
C LEU A 100 -8.16 -1.51 -15.43
N CYS A 101 -7.95 -2.79 -15.15
CA CYS A 101 -6.69 -3.47 -15.47
C CYS A 101 -6.42 -3.51 -16.98
N GLU A 102 -7.48 -3.72 -17.76
CA GLU A 102 -7.41 -3.73 -19.23
C GLU A 102 -7.18 -2.32 -19.79
N GLN A 103 -7.91 -1.31 -19.29
CA GLN A 103 -7.76 0.09 -19.70
C GLN A 103 -6.39 0.68 -19.34
N GLY A 104 -5.82 0.28 -18.20
CA GLY A 104 -4.49 0.71 -17.78
C GLY A 104 -3.34 0.04 -18.55
N GLN A 105 -3.62 -0.98 -19.38
CA GLN A 105 -2.58 -1.70 -20.08
C GLN A 105 -1.97 -0.84 -21.21
N GLY A 106 -0.69 -0.50 -21.07
CA GLY A 106 0.02 0.36 -22.03
C GLY A 106 -0.27 1.85 -21.87
N ASN A 107 -0.94 2.23 -20.78
CA ASN A 107 -1.20 3.61 -20.43
C ASN A 107 -0.20 4.10 -19.38
N ASP A 108 0.78 4.90 -19.81
CA ASP A 108 1.84 5.42 -18.93
C ASP A 108 1.43 6.68 -18.15
N ASP A 109 0.21 7.15 -18.36
CA ASP A 109 -0.37 8.36 -17.73
C ASP A 109 -1.39 8.01 -16.63
N LEU A 110 -1.71 6.72 -16.46
CA LEU A 110 -2.58 6.21 -15.40
C LEU A 110 -1.82 5.34 -14.40
N LEU A 111 -1.90 5.70 -13.12
CA LEU A 111 -1.50 4.82 -12.03
C LEU A 111 -2.72 4.44 -11.21
N THR A 112 -3.03 3.16 -11.19
CA THR A 112 -4.07 2.60 -10.32
C THR A 112 -3.42 2.04 -9.05
N LEU A 113 -3.91 2.49 -7.88
CA LEU A 113 -3.48 1.99 -6.58
C LEU A 113 -4.68 1.41 -5.83
N VAL A 114 -4.70 0.08 -5.68
CA VAL A 114 -5.76 -0.64 -4.97
C VAL A 114 -5.29 -0.96 -3.55
N ILE A 115 -6.08 -0.62 -2.53
CA ILE A 115 -5.78 -0.85 -1.12
C ILE A 115 -6.88 -1.74 -0.53
N LEU A 116 -6.46 -2.87 0.03
CA LEU A 116 -7.31 -3.93 0.53
C LEU A 116 -6.89 -4.31 1.96
N PRO A 117 -7.80 -4.85 2.79
CA PRO A 117 -7.42 -5.56 4.01
C PRO A 117 -6.66 -6.84 3.66
N ARG A 118 -6.23 -7.61 4.66
CA ARG A 118 -5.75 -8.97 4.40
C ARG A 118 -6.85 -9.79 3.75
N LEU A 119 -6.49 -10.46 2.67
CA LEU A 119 -7.39 -11.29 1.88
C LEU A 119 -7.21 -12.76 2.26
N ASP A 120 -8.33 -13.48 2.31
CA ASP A 120 -8.31 -14.94 2.42
C ASP A 120 -7.92 -15.59 1.07
N LYS A 121 -7.62 -16.88 1.11
CA LYS A 121 -7.22 -17.64 -0.08
C LYS A 121 -8.31 -17.62 -1.15
N ALA A 122 -9.57 -17.73 -0.76
CA ALA A 122 -10.72 -17.74 -1.66
C ALA A 122 -10.81 -16.45 -2.48
N THR A 123 -10.69 -15.30 -1.82
CA THR A 123 -10.75 -13.98 -2.46
C THR A 123 -9.56 -13.75 -3.39
N ARG A 124 -8.35 -14.19 -2.99
CA ARG A 124 -7.15 -14.12 -3.85
C ARG A 124 -7.25 -14.99 -5.11
N SER A 125 -7.98 -16.10 -5.06
CA SER A 125 -8.26 -16.93 -6.26
C SER A 125 -9.37 -16.36 -7.16
N GLY A 126 -9.99 -15.24 -6.79
CA GLY A 126 -11.00 -14.58 -7.62
C GLY A 126 -10.41 -14.00 -8.91
N ALA A 127 -11.18 -14.02 -10.00
CA ALA A 127 -10.75 -13.52 -11.31
C ALA A 127 -10.30 -12.05 -11.28
N TRP A 128 -10.96 -11.22 -10.47
CA TRP A 128 -10.62 -9.80 -10.31
C TRP A 128 -9.25 -9.60 -9.67
N PHE A 129 -8.89 -10.41 -8.66
CA PHE A 129 -7.58 -10.33 -8.02
C PHE A 129 -6.50 -10.91 -8.94
N GLY A 130 -6.83 -11.99 -9.67
CA GLY A 130 -5.96 -12.52 -10.72
C GLY A 130 -5.66 -11.48 -11.82
N ALA A 131 -6.62 -10.62 -12.19
CA ALA A 131 -6.37 -9.50 -13.09
C ALA A 131 -5.38 -8.49 -12.49
N LEU A 132 -5.55 -8.11 -11.22
CA LEU A 132 -4.61 -7.23 -10.52
C LEU A 132 -3.18 -7.80 -10.51
N GLU A 133 -3.05 -9.09 -10.22
CA GLU A 133 -1.73 -9.76 -10.18
C GLU A 133 -1.10 -9.91 -11.56
N ARG A 134 -1.90 -10.07 -12.63
CA ARG A 134 -1.39 -10.19 -14.01
C ARG A 134 -0.92 -8.85 -14.56
N HIS A 135 -1.68 -7.78 -14.33
CA HIS A 135 -1.42 -6.47 -14.92
C HIS A 135 -0.56 -5.56 -14.04
N GLY A 136 -0.35 -5.91 -12.76
CA GLY A 136 0.33 -5.05 -11.80
C GLY A 136 1.25 -5.76 -10.81
N VAL A 137 1.59 -5.01 -9.76
CA VAL A 137 2.43 -5.45 -8.66
C VAL A 137 1.59 -5.53 -7.39
N SER A 138 1.47 -6.73 -6.85
CA SER A 138 0.79 -7.00 -5.59
C SER A 138 1.81 -7.03 -4.46
N ILE A 139 1.53 -6.29 -3.38
CA ILE A 139 2.39 -6.17 -2.20
C ILE A 139 1.59 -6.62 -0.99
N ALA A 140 1.99 -7.78 -0.47
CA ALA A 140 1.45 -8.31 0.77
C ALA A 140 2.15 -7.63 1.95
N ILE A 141 1.36 -6.98 2.80
CA ILE A 141 1.82 -6.29 4.00
C ILE A 141 1.41 -7.16 5.19
N GLU A 142 2.36 -7.94 5.66
CA GLU A 142 2.19 -8.77 6.84
C GLU A 142 2.40 -7.94 8.12
N PRO A 143 1.64 -8.21 9.19
CA PRO A 143 1.89 -7.63 10.50
C PRO A 143 3.29 -7.95 11.00
N ILE A 144 3.86 -7.05 11.81
CA ILE A 144 5.15 -7.30 12.45
C ILE A 144 4.91 -8.16 13.68
N GLU A 145 5.50 -9.36 13.69
CA GLU A 145 5.44 -10.25 14.84
C GLU A 145 6.08 -9.60 16.09
N ARG A 146 5.56 -9.95 17.27
CA ARG A 146 6.07 -9.43 18.55
C ARG A 146 7.57 -9.66 18.73
N SER A 147 8.08 -10.78 18.24
CA SER A 147 9.51 -11.12 18.23
C SER A 147 10.37 -10.19 17.38
N ALA A 148 9.80 -9.61 16.31
CA ALA A 148 10.47 -8.72 15.38
C ALA A 148 10.31 -7.23 15.75
N LEU A 149 9.38 -6.88 16.66
CA LEU A 149 9.15 -5.50 17.11
C LEU A 149 10.42 -4.80 17.61
N PRO A 150 11.27 -5.41 18.47
CA PRO A 150 12.48 -4.73 18.95
C PRO A 150 13.43 -4.33 17.80
N GLN A 151 13.58 -5.21 16.82
CA GLN A 151 14.41 -4.94 15.64
C GLN A 151 13.78 -3.85 14.76
N TRP A 152 12.46 -3.88 14.57
CA TRP A 152 11.75 -2.85 13.82
C TRP A 152 11.88 -1.46 14.48
N LEU A 153 11.73 -1.38 15.81
CA LEU A 153 11.95 -0.15 16.57
C LEU A 153 13.38 0.39 16.38
N ALA A 154 14.38 -0.49 16.45
CA ALA A 154 15.77 -0.11 16.24
C ALA A 154 16.02 0.45 14.83
N GLN A 155 15.38 -0.13 13.80
CA GLN A 155 15.46 0.38 12.43
C GLN A 155 14.84 1.77 12.29
N ARG A 156 13.72 2.03 12.96
CA ARG A 156 13.07 3.35 12.95
C ARG A 156 13.89 4.42 13.66
N LEU A 157 14.47 4.10 14.83
CA LEU A 157 15.40 4.99 15.52
C LEU A 157 16.62 5.31 14.64
N ALA A 158 17.16 4.30 13.96
CA ALA A 158 18.29 4.50 13.05
C ALA A 158 17.97 5.42 11.87
N GLN A 159 16.71 5.46 11.40
CA GLN A 159 16.26 6.41 10.37
C GLN A 159 16.23 7.87 10.85
N GLN A 160 16.25 8.10 12.17
CA GLN A 160 16.36 9.41 12.81
C GLN A 160 17.78 9.69 13.32
N ASP A 161 18.78 8.92 12.87
CA ASP A 161 20.16 8.96 13.36
C ASP A 161 20.30 8.66 14.87
N GLN A 162 19.28 8.03 15.48
CA GLN A 162 19.27 7.61 16.87
C GLN A 162 19.66 6.15 17.02
N ARG A 163 20.35 5.81 18.11
CA ARG A 163 20.75 4.42 18.41
C ARG A 163 20.58 4.13 19.88
N VAL A 164 20.11 2.92 20.18
CA VAL A 164 20.17 2.39 21.55
C VAL A 164 21.60 1.96 21.89
N LYS A 165 21.91 1.89 23.19
CA LYS A 165 23.21 1.37 23.65
C LYS A 165 23.46 -0.03 23.08
N PRO A 166 24.68 -0.36 22.65
CA PRO A 166 25.00 -1.71 22.23
C PRO A 166 24.91 -2.70 23.40
N GLY A 167 24.65 -3.97 23.09
CA GLY A 167 24.58 -5.06 24.07
C GLY A 167 23.21 -5.24 24.73
N VAL A 168 23.22 -5.95 25.87
CA VAL A 168 21.99 -6.41 26.55
C VAL A 168 21.13 -5.24 27.05
N GLU A 169 21.74 -4.12 27.42
CA GLU A 169 21.00 -2.95 27.93
C GLU A 169 20.09 -2.35 26.84
N GLY A 170 20.60 -2.10 25.63
CA GLY A 170 19.77 -1.57 24.55
C GLY A 170 18.71 -2.54 24.07
N GLN A 171 19.02 -3.84 24.04
CA GLN A 171 18.03 -4.87 23.74
C GLN A 171 16.88 -4.87 24.75
N ARG A 172 17.19 -4.74 26.06
CA ARG A 172 16.16 -4.60 27.10
C ARG A 172 15.33 -3.34 26.94
N SER A 173 15.93 -2.21 26.56
CA SER A 173 15.19 -0.98 26.27
C SER A 173 14.22 -1.18 25.10
N LEU A 174 14.69 -1.76 23.98
CA LEU A 174 13.83 -2.04 22.82
C LEU A 174 12.70 -3.01 23.16
N GLN A 175 12.97 -4.04 23.97
CA GLN A 175 11.96 -4.98 24.43
C GLN A 175 10.91 -4.29 25.30
N PHE A 176 11.34 -3.45 26.25
CA PHE A 176 10.44 -2.68 27.10
C PHE A 176 9.54 -1.75 26.28
N PHE A 177 10.09 -1.09 25.26
CA PHE A 177 9.29 -0.31 24.32
C PHE A 177 8.29 -1.20 23.58
N ALA A 178 8.73 -2.31 22.98
CA ALA A 178 7.88 -3.24 22.24
C ALA A 178 6.70 -3.75 23.09
N ASP A 179 6.96 -4.07 24.36
CA ASP A 179 5.92 -4.54 25.30
C ASP A 179 4.90 -3.43 25.61
N ARG A 180 5.34 -2.17 25.69
CA ARG A 180 4.48 -1.03 26.05
C ARG A 180 3.55 -0.57 24.91
N VAL A 181 3.90 -0.84 23.66
CA VAL A 181 3.03 -0.54 22.51
C VAL A 181 2.05 -1.65 22.17
N GLU A 182 2.15 -2.81 22.81
CA GLU A 182 1.20 -3.92 22.71
C GLU A 182 0.89 -4.37 21.27
N GLY A 183 1.77 -4.08 20.31
CA GLY A 183 1.58 -4.37 18.88
C GLY A 183 0.88 -3.26 18.07
N ASN A 184 0.60 -2.10 18.67
CA ASN A 184 0.14 -0.92 17.94
C ASN A 184 1.34 -0.19 17.30
N LEU A 185 1.65 -0.53 16.05
CA LEU A 185 2.78 0.07 15.34
C LEU A 185 2.62 1.57 15.13
N LEU A 186 1.40 2.06 14.94
CA LEU A 186 1.15 3.49 14.75
C LEU A 186 1.55 4.27 16.01
N ALA A 187 1.12 3.80 17.17
CA ALA A 187 1.52 4.39 18.45
C ALA A 187 3.05 4.31 18.63
N ALA A 188 3.67 3.17 18.29
CA ALA A 188 5.11 2.99 18.37
C ALA A 188 5.88 3.99 17.49
N HIS A 189 5.41 4.17 16.27
CA HIS A 189 5.96 5.12 15.33
C HIS A 189 5.86 6.56 15.84
N GLN A 190 4.70 6.95 16.38
CA GLN A 190 4.49 8.28 16.96
C GLN A 190 5.38 8.55 18.17
N GLU A 191 5.55 7.56 19.06
CA GLU A 191 6.45 7.70 20.22
C GLU A 191 7.92 7.86 19.78
N ILE A 192 8.37 7.11 18.77
CA ILE A 192 9.71 7.28 18.19
C ILE A 192 9.86 8.66 17.55
N GLN A 193 8.85 9.15 16.83
CA GLN A 193 8.87 10.50 16.24
C GLN A 193 9.05 11.62 17.27
N LYS A 194 8.52 11.45 18.48
CA LYS A 194 8.68 12.44 19.57
C LYS A 194 10.10 12.49 20.13
N LEU A 195 10.94 11.49 19.87
CA LEU A 195 12.30 11.43 20.38
C LEU A 195 13.30 12.20 19.51
N ALA A 196 12.95 12.53 18.26
CA ALA A 196 13.78 13.28 17.32
C ALA A 196 13.84 14.78 17.65
#